data_AF-A0A6V8LFL4-F1
#
_entry.id   AF-A0A6V8LFL4-F1
#
_cell.length_a   1.000
_cell.length_b   1.000
_cell.length_c   1.000
_cell.angle_alpha   90.00
_cell.angle_beta   90.00
_cell.angle_gamma   90.00
#
_symmetry.space_group_name_H-M   'P 1'
#
loop_
_entity.id
_entity.type
_entity.pdbx_description
1 polymer ?
#
loop_
_entity_poly.entity_id
_entity_poly.type
_entity_poly.pdbx_seq_one_letter_code
_entity_poly.pdbx_strand_id
1 'polypeptide(L)'
;MRSIHDLEPQLAANRRYWTGWAGVGGADEPDADVPIYRTDIPHSLLNGVLRIRNQSLDQAVETAKQRLAGSVWRWWVGADSDAGTADGLLALGATQFADLPIMAVDVTKLAPSTTRPS
;
A
#
# COMPACT_ATOMS: atom_id res chain seq x y z
N MET A 1 -11.89 -0.27 -22.24
CA MET A 1 -11.26 -1.33 -21.41
C MET A 1 -9.99 -0.73 -20.83
N ARG A 2 -9.77 -0.74 -19.51
CA ARG A 2 -8.51 -0.20 -18.94
C ARG A 2 -7.38 -1.16 -19.28
N SER A 3 -6.25 -0.64 -19.72
CA SER A 3 -5.08 -1.43 -20.05
C SER A 3 -4.38 -1.89 -18.77
N ILE A 4 -3.78 -3.08 -18.78
CA ILE A 4 -2.92 -3.52 -17.67
C ILE A 4 -1.64 -2.67 -17.54
N HIS A 5 -1.33 -1.88 -18.56
CA HIS A 5 -0.20 -0.94 -18.55
C HIS A 5 -0.56 0.44 -17.98
N ASP A 6 -1.84 0.70 -17.66
CA ASP A 6 -2.26 1.97 -17.08
C ASP A 6 -1.89 1.99 -15.59
N LEU A 7 -0.91 2.80 -15.20
CA LEU A 7 -0.33 2.82 -13.85
C LEU A 7 -1.35 3.19 -12.75
N GLU A 8 -2.16 4.23 -12.96
CA GLU A 8 -3.11 4.72 -11.95
C GLU A 8 -4.12 3.64 -11.52
N PRO A 9 -4.79 2.92 -12.44
CA PRO A 9 -5.62 1.76 -12.09
C PRO A 9 -4.88 0.67 -11.31
N GLN A 10 -3.61 0.39 -11.63
CA GLN A 10 -2.84 -0.65 -10.91
C GLN A 10 -2.50 -0.21 -9.48
N LEU A 11 -2.14 1.05 -9.28
CA LEU A 11 -1.90 1.62 -7.95
C LEU A 11 -3.17 1.59 -7.10
N ALA A 12 -4.32 1.96 -7.68
CA ALA A 12 -5.62 1.87 -7.00
C ALA A 12 -6.00 0.43 -6.65
N ALA A 13 -5.76 -0.54 -7.54
CA ALA A 13 -6.01 -1.94 -7.26
C ALA A 13 -5.11 -2.48 -6.13
N ASN A 14 -3.82 -2.13 -6.15
CA ASN A 14 -2.87 -2.48 -5.10
C ASN A 14 -3.31 -1.93 -3.74
N ARG A 15 -3.76 -0.66 -3.68
CA ARG A 15 -4.25 -0.09 -2.41
C ARG A 15 -5.46 -0.86 -1.88
N ARG A 16 -6.46 -1.11 -2.73
CA ARG A 16 -7.66 -1.88 -2.36
C ARG A 16 -7.31 -3.27 -1.85
N TYR A 17 -6.34 -3.93 -2.46
CA TYR A 17 -5.87 -5.24 -2.02
C TYR A 17 -5.33 -5.18 -0.59
N TRP A 18 -4.43 -4.24 -0.28
CA TRP A 18 -3.82 -4.13 1.05
C TRP A 18 -4.81 -3.69 2.13
N THR A 19 -5.65 -2.70 1.86
CA THR A 19 -6.69 -2.26 2.81
C THR A 19 -7.74 -3.35 3.06
N GLY A 20 -7.99 -4.22 2.07
CA GLY A 20 -8.95 -5.32 2.20
C GLY A 20 -8.58 -6.38 3.25
N TRP A 21 -7.29 -6.48 3.63
CA TRP A 21 -6.85 -7.41 4.67
C TRP A 21 -7.19 -6.94 6.09
N ALA A 22 -7.40 -5.64 6.29
CA ALA A 22 -7.46 -5.02 7.62
C ALA A 22 -8.74 -5.33 8.43
N GLY A 23 -9.67 -6.10 7.88
CA GLY A 23 -10.95 -6.39 8.53
C GLY A 23 -11.81 -5.12 8.70
N VAL A 24 -12.92 -5.26 9.44
CA VAL A 24 -13.87 -4.16 9.64
C VAL A 24 -13.25 -3.08 10.52
N GLY A 25 -13.10 -1.87 9.99
CA GLY A 25 -12.58 -0.70 10.71
C GLY A 25 -11.05 -0.66 10.87
N GLY A 26 -10.32 -1.66 10.36
CA GLY A 26 -8.85 -1.68 10.44
C GLY A 26 -8.14 -0.93 9.30
N ALA A 27 -8.87 -0.47 8.29
CA ALA A 27 -8.32 0.33 7.21
C ALA A 27 -9.16 1.58 6.93
N ASP A 28 -8.47 2.60 6.43
CA ASP A 28 -9.12 3.75 5.80
C ASP A 28 -9.68 3.39 4.42
N GLU A 29 -10.43 4.34 3.86
CA GLU A 29 -10.78 4.30 2.45
C GLU A 29 -9.51 4.18 1.59
N PRO A 30 -9.45 3.24 0.61
CA PRO A 30 -8.26 2.98 -0.20
C PRO A 30 -7.75 4.21 -0.97
N ASP A 31 -8.66 5.14 -1.28
CA ASP A 31 -8.39 6.35 -2.03
C ASP A 31 -8.28 7.59 -1.12
N ALA A 32 -8.23 7.41 0.21
CA ALA A 32 -7.85 8.46 1.15
C ALA A 32 -6.45 9.01 0.82
N ASP A 33 -6.18 10.22 1.26
CA ASP A 33 -4.91 10.91 1.00
C ASP A 33 -3.73 10.29 1.74
N VAL A 34 -3.97 9.67 2.91
CA VAL A 34 -2.99 8.87 3.67
C VAL A 34 -3.67 7.57 4.12
N PRO A 35 -3.86 6.58 3.23
CA PRO A 35 -4.59 5.38 3.55
C PRO A 35 -3.73 4.47 4.43
N ILE A 36 -4.19 4.26 5.66
CA ILE A 36 -3.58 3.40 6.67
C ILE A 36 -4.37 2.10 6.76
N TYR A 37 -3.68 0.97 6.89
CA TYR A 37 -4.27 -0.34 7.11
C TYR A 37 -3.55 -1.09 8.24
N ARG A 38 -4.30 -1.85 9.04
CA ARG A 38 -3.82 -2.61 10.19
C ARG A 38 -4.61 -3.90 10.33
N THR A 39 -3.91 -5.04 10.43
CA THR A 39 -4.53 -6.37 10.59
C THR A 39 -4.31 -6.99 11.97
N ASP A 40 -3.62 -6.30 12.89
CA ASP A 40 -3.18 -6.79 14.21
C ASP A 40 -2.28 -8.05 14.18
N ILE A 41 -1.85 -8.47 12.98
CA ILE A 41 -0.86 -9.53 12.82
C ILE A 41 0.52 -8.88 12.96
N PRO A 42 1.45 -9.45 13.75
CA PRO A 42 2.78 -8.87 13.97
C PRO A 42 3.71 -9.10 12.77
N HIS A 43 3.28 -8.65 11.59
CA HIS A 43 3.99 -8.77 10.33
C HIS A 43 3.96 -7.44 9.57
N SER A 44 5.15 -6.92 9.25
CA SER A 44 5.31 -5.55 8.75
C SER A 44 4.67 -5.25 7.40
N LEU A 45 4.41 -6.26 6.57
CA LEU A 45 3.68 -6.08 5.30
C LEU A 45 2.17 -5.95 5.50
N LEU A 46 1.64 -6.39 6.64
CA LEU A 46 0.21 -6.43 6.92
C LEU A 46 -0.26 -5.21 7.73
N ASN A 47 0.64 -4.27 8.02
CA ASN A 47 0.31 -3.01 8.67
C ASN A 47 1.12 -1.90 8.02
N GLY A 48 0.48 -0.79 7.65
CA GLY A 48 1.24 0.29 7.03
C GLY A 48 0.43 1.42 6.42
N VAL A 49 1.17 2.28 5.74
CA VAL A 49 0.68 3.43 4.96
C VAL A 49 0.95 3.15 3.49
N LEU A 50 -0.03 3.33 2.61
CA LEU A 50 0.13 2.95 1.20
C LEU A 50 0.58 4.10 0.28
N ARG A 51 0.31 5.35 0.66
CA ARG A 51 0.71 6.58 -0.04
C ARG A 51 0.54 7.81 0.86
N ILE A 52 1.01 8.96 0.39
CA ILE A 52 0.64 10.28 0.91
C ILE A 52 0.33 11.21 -0.26
N ARG A 53 -0.76 11.96 -0.16
CA ARG A 53 -1.11 13.01 -1.12
C ARG A 53 -1.73 14.20 -0.41
N ASN A 54 -1.45 15.41 -0.87
CA ASN A 54 -2.07 16.66 -0.38
C ASN A 54 -1.98 16.85 1.15
N GLN A 55 -0.97 16.27 1.79
CA GLN A 55 -0.80 16.35 3.25
C GLN A 55 0.65 16.59 3.63
N SER A 56 0.86 17.18 4.80
CA SER A 56 2.19 17.33 5.37
C SER A 56 2.75 15.96 5.75
N LEU A 57 3.98 15.68 5.31
CA LEU A 57 4.67 14.43 5.64
C LEU A 57 4.81 14.23 7.16
N ASP A 58 5.17 15.29 7.90
CA ASP A 58 5.31 15.20 9.36
C ASP A 58 4.00 14.83 10.04
N GLN A 59 2.89 15.44 9.62
CA GLN A 59 1.56 15.14 10.15
C GLN A 59 1.14 13.71 9.82
N ALA A 60 1.42 13.25 8.60
CA ALA A 60 1.10 11.89 8.17
C ALA A 60 1.94 10.85 8.93
N VAL A 61 3.22 11.13 9.19
CA VAL A 61 4.11 10.28 9.99
C VAL A 61 3.64 10.18 11.43
N GLU A 62 3.28 11.30 12.07
CA GLU A 62 2.75 11.27 13.44
C GLU A 62 1.41 10.53 13.51
N THR A 63 0.52 10.73 12.53
CA THR A 63 -0.74 9.97 12.43
C THR A 63 -0.47 8.46 12.29
N ALA A 64 0.47 8.07 11.43
CA ALA A 64 0.83 6.68 11.24
C ALA A 64 1.40 6.04 12.52
N LYS A 65 2.32 6.72 13.21
CA LYS A 65 2.88 6.27 14.49
C LYS A 65 1.79 6.03 15.54
N GLN A 66 0.82 6.94 15.64
CA GLN A 66 -0.28 6.81 16.59
C GLN A 66 -1.19 5.62 16.27
N ARG A 67 -1.60 5.48 15.01
CA ARG A 67 -2.55 4.43 14.59
C ARG A 67 -1.95 3.03 14.54
N LEU A 68 -0.67 2.95 14.20
CA LEU A 68 0.08 1.70 14.09
C LEU A 68 0.91 1.40 15.35
N ALA A 69 0.68 2.15 16.44
CA ALA A 69 1.30 1.91 17.73
C ALA A 69 1.09 0.45 18.18
N GLY A 70 2.17 -0.15 18.69
CA GLY A 70 2.18 -1.55 19.13
C GLY A 70 2.26 -2.59 18.01
N SER A 71 2.34 -2.18 16.74
CA SER A 71 2.52 -3.08 15.60
C SER A 71 3.89 -2.89 14.95
N VAL A 72 4.37 -3.92 14.24
CA VAL A 72 5.43 -3.75 13.25
C VAL A 72 4.77 -3.34 11.94
N TRP A 73 5.21 -2.22 11.34
CA TRP A 73 4.56 -1.64 10.17
C TRP A 73 5.58 -1.07 9.17
N ARG A 74 5.12 -0.77 7.96
CA ARG A 74 5.92 -0.18 6.87
C ARG A 74 5.20 0.98 6.19
N TRP A 75 5.98 1.79 5.49
CA TRP A 75 5.48 2.85 4.62
C TRP A 75 5.77 2.49 3.16
N TRP A 76 4.75 2.48 2.33
CA TRP A 76 4.88 2.36 0.88
C TRP A 76 4.95 3.75 0.26
N VAL A 77 5.90 3.94 -0.66
CA VAL A 77 6.01 5.16 -1.45
C VAL A 77 5.70 4.79 -2.90
N GLY A 78 4.41 4.87 -3.25
CA GLY A 78 3.97 4.67 -4.64
C GLY A 78 4.29 5.88 -5.51
N ALA A 79 4.33 5.68 -6.84
CA ALA A 79 4.48 6.76 -7.82
C ALA A 79 3.35 7.81 -7.78
N ASP A 80 2.27 7.52 -7.06
CA ASP A 80 1.14 8.40 -6.77
C ASP A 80 1.21 9.05 -5.37
N SER A 81 2.39 9.01 -4.74
CA SER A 81 2.67 9.82 -3.55
C SER A 81 3.19 11.21 -3.94
N ASP A 82 3.05 12.19 -3.05
CA ASP A 82 3.60 13.53 -3.25
C ASP A 82 5.12 13.48 -3.50
N ALA A 83 5.61 14.34 -4.39
CA ALA A 83 7.03 14.39 -4.73
C ALA A 83 7.89 14.66 -3.49
N GLY A 84 9.04 13.99 -3.39
CA GLY A 84 9.95 14.11 -2.24
C GLY A 84 9.55 13.28 -1.02
N THR A 85 8.45 12.52 -1.06
CA THR A 85 8.04 11.65 0.05
C THR A 85 9.14 10.68 0.50
N ALA A 86 9.80 10.01 -0.45
CA ALA A 86 10.86 9.05 -0.14
C ALA A 86 12.03 9.74 0.59
N ASP A 87 12.56 10.82 0.03
CA ASP A 87 13.67 11.57 0.62
C ASP A 87 13.29 12.17 1.99
N GLY A 88 12.06 12.67 2.12
CA GLY A 88 11.54 13.17 3.38
C GLY A 88 11.46 12.10 4.46
N LEU A 89 10.98 10.90 4.13
CA LEU A 89 10.94 9.77 5.07
C LEU A 89 12.36 9.38 5.51
N LEU A 90 13.32 9.33 4.58
CA LEU A 90 14.72 9.06 4.90
C LEU A 90 15.30 10.13 5.84
N ALA A 91 15.03 11.41 5.59
CA ALA A 91 15.45 12.52 6.45
C ALA A 91 14.83 12.44 7.86
N LEU A 92 13.62 11.88 7.98
CA LEU A 92 12.93 11.63 9.25
C LEU A 92 13.39 10.33 9.94
N GLY A 93 14.39 9.63 9.39
CA GLY A 93 15.00 8.44 9.99
C GLY A 93 14.37 7.12 9.55
N ALA A 94 13.51 7.11 8.53
CA ALA A 94 13.07 5.86 7.91
C ALA A 94 14.25 5.18 7.19
N THR A 95 14.15 3.87 7.01
CA THR A 95 15.11 3.10 6.21
C THR A 95 14.37 2.45 5.05
N GLN A 96 14.87 2.66 3.83
CA GLN A 96 14.39 1.92 2.68
C GLN A 96 14.83 0.45 2.80
N PHE A 97 13.85 -0.46 2.86
CA PHE A 97 14.13 -1.88 3.03
C PHE A 97 13.99 -2.69 1.73
N ALA A 98 13.21 -2.20 0.75
CA ALA A 98 13.01 -2.84 -0.53
C ALA A 98 12.48 -1.84 -1.58
N ASP A 99 12.59 -2.24 -2.84
CA ASP A 99 11.83 -1.68 -3.97
C ASP A 99 10.99 -2.83 -4.55
N LEU A 100 9.69 -2.61 -4.71
CA LEU A 100 8.72 -3.65 -5.08
C LEU A 100 7.89 -3.19 -6.28
N PRO A 101 8.03 -3.84 -7.45
CA PRO A 101 7.22 -3.50 -8.60
C PRO A 101 5.76 -3.92 -8.38
N ILE A 102 4.82 -3.07 -8.81
CA ILE A 102 3.41 -3.48 -8.92
C ILE A 102 3.24 -4.27 -10.20
N MET A 103 2.86 -5.54 -10.04
CA MET A 103 2.63 -6.47 -11.14
C MET A 103 1.15 -6.47 -11.50
N ALA A 104 0.86 -6.37 -12.80
CA ALA A 104 -0.49 -6.49 -13.34
C ALA A 104 -0.55 -7.63 -14.35
N VAL A 105 -1.64 -8.41 -14.31
CA VAL A 105 -1.88 -9.52 -15.22
C VAL A 105 -3.25 -9.42 -15.84
N ASP A 106 -3.33 -9.66 -17.15
CA ASP A 106 -4.60 -9.76 -17.86
C ASP A 106 -5.18 -11.17 -17.65
N VAL A 107 -6.15 -11.27 -16.74
CA VAL A 107 -6.78 -12.55 -16.39
C VAL A 107 -7.55 -13.17 -17.56
N THR A 108 -7.90 -12.40 -18.60
CA THR A 108 -8.56 -12.93 -19.80
C THR A 108 -7.59 -13.65 -20.74
N LYS A 109 -6.28 -13.40 -20.56
CA LYS A 109 -5.19 -14.04 -21.32
C LYS A 109 -4.50 -15.16 -20.55
N LEU A 110 -4.88 -15.37 -19.29
CA LEU A 110 -4.38 -16.49 -18.52
C LEU A 110 -5.01 -17.78 -19.04
N ALA A 111 -4.17 -18.78 -19.33
CA ALA A 111 -4.66 -20.11 -19.66
C ALA A 111 -5.51 -20.63 -18.48
N PRO A 112 -6.64 -21.31 -18.75
CA PRO A 112 -7.43 -21.91 -17.69
C PRO A 112 -6.54 -22.85 -16.87
N SER A 113 -6.70 -22.83 -15.55
CA SER A 113 -5.99 -23.75 -14.67
C SER A 113 -6.26 -25.17 -15.12
N THR A 114 -5.21 -25.94 -15.41
CA THR A 114 -5.33 -27.36 -15.71
C THR A 114 -5.78 -28.02 -14.42
N THR A 115 -7.05 -28.42 -14.35
CA THR A 115 -7.58 -29.18 -13.21
C THR A 115 -6.73 -30.43 -13.07
N ARG A 116 -6.01 -30.55 -11.95
CA ARG A 116 -5.29 -31.78 -11.61
C ARG A 116 -6.35 -32.89 -11.47
N PRO A 117 -6.24 -34.02 -12.20
CA PRO A 117 -7.15 -35.13 -11.98
C PRO A 117 -7.00 -35.61 -10.54
N SER A 118 -8.14 -35.73 -9.87
CA SER A 118 -8.32 -36.30 -8.52
C SER A 118 -7.96 -37.78 -8.48
#